data_AF-X0YRT2-F1
#
_entry.id   AF-X0YRT2-F1
#
_cell.length_a   1.000
_cell.length_b   1.000
_cell.length_c   1.000
_cell.angle_alpha   90.00
_cell.angle_beta   90.00
_cell.angle_gamma   90.00
#
_symmetry.space_group_name_H-M   'P 1'
#
loop_
_entity.id
_entity.type
_entity.pdbx_description
1 polymer ?
#
loop_
_entity_poly.entity_id
_entity_poly.type
_entity_poly.pdbx_seq_one_letter_code
_entity_poly.pdbx_strand_id
1 'polypeptide(L)' 'QIWCGPAMGAFNTWSAGSFLAEPENRGVVQVARNLLEGAAVVTRAHQLRTFGVPVPPAAFDFRPRPLG' A
#
# COMPACT_ATOMS: atom_id res chain seq x y z
N GLN A 1 -0.48 19.60 20.06
CA GLN A 1 0.36 18.37 20.06
C GLN A 1 -0.19 17.43 19.02
N ILE A 2 0.64 16.84 18.17
CA ILE A 2 0.23 15.84 17.17
C ILE A 2 0.76 14.49 17.65
N TRP A 3 -0.14 13.54 17.93
CA TRP A 3 0.22 12.17 18.27
C TRP A 3 0.35 11.36 16.99
N CYS A 4 1.57 11.08 16.57
CA CYS A 4 1.84 10.27 15.38
C CYS A 4 3.07 9.38 15.60
N GLY A 5 2.95 8.12 15.22
CA GLY A 5 4.03 7.13 15.25
C GLY A 5 4.74 6.96 13.90
N PRO A 6 5.78 6.11 13.83
CA PRO A 6 6.55 5.86 12.60
C PRO A 6 5.71 5.34 11.44
N ALA A 7 4.57 4.70 11.73
CA ALA A 7 3.59 4.28 10.72
C ALA A 7 3.13 5.44 9.82
N MET A 8 3.05 6.66 10.35
CA MET A 8 2.66 7.82 9.56
C MET A 8 3.72 8.19 8.52
N GLY A 9 5.00 8.09 8.88
CA GLY A 9 6.11 8.33 7.95
C GLY A 9 6.16 7.27 6.84
N ALA A 10 6.01 5.99 7.21
CA ALA A 10 5.93 4.89 6.24
C ALA A 10 4.76 5.07 5.26
N PHE A 11 3.59 5.46 5.76
CA PHE A 11 2.44 5.78 4.92
C PHE A 11 2.70 6.96 3.97
N ASN A 12 3.34 8.04 4.44
CA ASN A 12 3.67 9.19 3.58
C ASN A 12 4.63 8.79 2.45
N THR A 13 5.67 8.00 2.74
CA THR A 13 6.60 7.50 1.72
C THR A 13 5.91 6.57 0.72
N TRP A 14 5.02 5.69 1.21
CA TRP A 14 4.29 4.76 0.36
C TRP A 14 3.29 5.48 -0.57
N SER A 15 2.62 6.52 -0.07
CA SER A 15 1.60 7.30 -0.80
C SER A 15 2.17 8.42 -1.68
N ALA A 16 3.46 8.73 -1.59
CA ALA A 16 4.10 9.75 -2.42
C ALA A 16 3.88 9.50 -3.92
N GLY A 17 3.51 10.54 -4.66
CA GLY A 17 3.22 10.45 -6.10
C GLY A 17 1.87 9.80 -6.45
N SER A 18 1.03 9.47 -5.46
CA SER A 18 -0.32 8.93 -5.67
C SER A 18 -1.40 9.97 -5.30
N PHE A 19 -2.67 9.63 -5.59
CA PHE A 19 -3.80 10.47 -5.17
C PHE A 19 -3.90 10.65 -3.65
N LEU A 20 -3.35 9.73 -2.85
CA LEU A 20 -3.32 9.82 -1.37
C LEU A 20 -2.17 10.69 -0.83
N ALA A 21 -1.31 11.24 -1.70
CA ALA A 21 -0.22 12.12 -1.26
C ALA A 21 -0.77 13.34 -0.50
N GLU A 22 -1.82 13.97 -1.03
CA GLU A 22 -2.50 15.11 -0.41
C GLU A 22 -3.43 14.66 0.74
N PRO A 23 -3.30 15.24 1.95
CA PRO A 23 -4.12 14.87 3.10
C PRO A 23 -5.64 14.92 2.86
N GLU A 24 -6.11 15.84 2.02
CA GLU A 24 -7.53 16.04 1.68
C GLU A 24 -8.13 14.82 0.96
N ASN A 25 -7.29 14.03 0.28
CA ASN A 25 -7.71 12.82 -0.42
C ASN A 25 -7.65 11.56 0.46
N ARG A 26 -7.15 11.67 1.71
CA ARG A 26 -6.95 10.53 2.63
C ARG A 26 -8.24 10.15 3.37
N GLY A 27 -9.28 9.80 2.60
CA GLY A 27 -10.49 9.21 3.15
C GLY A 27 -10.20 7.86 3.83
N VAL A 28 -10.71 7.65 5.04
CA VAL A 28 -10.44 6.44 5.84
C VAL A 28 -10.76 5.14 5.09
N VAL A 29 -11.84 5.13 4.30
CA VAL A 29 -12.24 3.97 3.48
C VAL A 29 -11.23 3.70 2.37
N GLN A 30 -10.75 4.73 1.67
CA GLN A 30 -9.74 4.58 0.61
C GLN A 30 -8.41 4.07 1.17
N VAL A 31 -7.98 4.63 2.31
CA VAL A 31 -6.76 4.20 2.99
C VAL A 31 -6.86 2.74 3.40
N ALA A 32 -7.93 2.36 4.10
CA ALA A 32 -8.15 0.99 4.55
C ALA A 32 -8.19 0.00 3.38
N ARG A 33 -8.93 0.31 2.31
CA ARG A 33 -9.01 -0.54 1.12
C ARG A 33 -7.66 -0.71 0.43
N ASN A 34 -6.88 0.35 0.27
CA ASN A 34 -5.57 0.24 -0.38
C ASN A 34 -4.57 -0.56 0.46
N LEU A 35 -4.62 -0.46 1.79
CA LEU A 35 -3.80 -1.28 2.67
C LEU A 35 -4.18 -2.77 2.57
N LEU A 36 -5.47 -3.08 2.58
CA LEU A 36 -5.96 -4.47 2.48
C LEU A 36 -5.70 -5.08 1.09
N GLU A 37 -5.98 -4.34 0.03
CA GLU A 37 -5.70 -4.75 -1.35
C GLU A 37 -4.20 -4.95 -1.56
N GLY A 38 -3.37 -4.01 -1.11
CA GLY A 38 -1.92 -4.12 -1.19
C GLY A 38 -1.37 -5.31 -0.43
N ALA A 39 -1.87 -5.56 0.78
CA ALA A 39 -1.52 -6.75 1.55
C ALA A 39 -1.91 -8.04 0.80
N ALA A 40 -3.12 -8.12 0.23
CA ALA A 40 -3.56 -9.28 -0.53
C ALA A 40 -2.69 -9.55 -1.76
N VAL A 41 -2.33 -8.49 -2.51
CA VAL A 41 -1.44 -8.58 -3.68
C VAL A 41 -0.05 -9.09 -3.27
N VAL A 42 0.55 -8.48 -2.24
CA VAL A 42 1.88 -8.85 -1.73
C VAL A 42 1.89 -10.28 -1.18
N THR A 43 0.87 -10.68 -0.43
CA THR A 43 0.73 -12.06 0.08
C THR A 43 0.64 -13.07 -1.07
N ARG A 44 -0.14 -12.79 -2.11
CA ARG A 44 -0.23 -13.66 -3.29
C ARG A 44 1.11 -13.76 -4.03
N ALA A 45 1.79 -12.63 -4.23
CA ALA A 45 3.13 -12.60 -4.84
C ALA A 45 4.12 -13.43 -4.02
N HIS A 46 4.06 -13.32 -2.69
CA HIS A 46 4.88 -14.13 -1.79
C HIS A 46 4.57 -15.63 -1.91
N GLN A 47 3.29 -16.03 -1.88
CA GLN A 47 2.87 -17.43 -2.05
C GLN A 47 3.39 -18.04 -3.37
N LEU A 48 3.25 -17.31 -4.49
CA LEU A 48 3.77 -17.76 -5.78
C LEU A 48 5.29 -17.97 -5.75
N ARG A 49 6.02 -17.05 -5.11
CA ARG A 49 7.47 -17.20 -4.92
C ARG A 49 7.81 -18.43 -4.07
N THR A 50 7.04 -18.73 -3.01
CA THR A 50 7.25 -19.94 -2.20
C THR A 50 7.01 -21.24 -2.99
N PHE A 51 6.25 -21.19 -4.08
CA PHE A 51 6.06 -22.32 -5.00
C PHE A 51 7.04 -22.33 -6.19
N GLY A 52 8.11 -21.51 -6.15
CA GLY A 52 9.16 -21.51 -7.18
C GLY A 52 8.83 -20.69 -8.43
N VAL A 53 7.73 -19.94 -8.45
CA VAL A 53 7.41 -19.05 -9.57
C VAL A 53 8.37 -17.85 -9.55
N PRO A 54 9.00 -17.47 -10.68
CA PRO A 54 9.84 -16.28 -10.76
C PRO A 54 8.97 -15.02 -10.75
N VAL A 55 8.63 -14.55 -9.56
CA VAL A 55 7.81 -13.35 -9.36
C VAL A 55 8.70 -12.10 -9.44
N PRO A 56 8.40 -11.12 -10.32
CA PRO A 56 9.20 -9.91 -10.43
C PRO A 56 9.08 -9.02 -9.19
N PRO A 57 10.13 -8.24 -8.82
CA PRO A 57 10.08 -7.33 -7.67
C PRO A 57 8.93 -6.33 -7.69
N ALA A 58 8.52 -5.88 -8.89
CA ALA A 58 7.38 -4.98 -9.06
C ALA A 58 6.06 -5.51 -8.51
N ALA A 59 5.90 -6.84 -8.38
CA ALA A 59 4.70 -7.44 -7.77
C ALA A 59 4.59 -7.18 -6.26
N PHE A 60 5.68 -6.72 -5.63
CA PHE A 60 5.72 -6.37 -4.21
C PHE A 60 5.63 -4.85 -3.97
N ASP A 61 5.61 -4.03 -5.02
CA ASP A 61 5.50 -2.57 -4.95
C ASP A 61 4.07 -2.10 -5.26
N PHE A 62 3.11 -2.49 -4.40
CA PHE A 62 1.74 -2.02 -4.56
C PHE A 62 1.64 -0.52 -4.23
N ARG A 63 1.13 0.30 -5.15
CA ARG A 63 0.93 1.74 -4.98
C ARG A 63 -0.55 2.11 -4.86
N PRO A 64 -0.90 3.16 -4.10
CA PRO A 64 -2.30 3.52 -3.92
C PRO A 64 -3.01 3.83 -5.24
N ARG A 65 -4.23 3.32 -5.37
CA ARG A 65 -5.15 3.57 -6.48
C ARG A 65 -6.58 3.79 -5.96
N PRO A 66 -7.46 4.50 -6.69
CA PRO A 66 -8.85 4.61 -6.30
C PRO A 66 -9.53 3.22 -6.25
N LEU A 67 -10.19 2.89 -5.14
CA LEU A 67 -10.89 1.60 -4.94
C LEU A 67 -12.37 1.83 -4.59
N GLY A 68 -13.27 1.24 -5.38
CA GLY A 68 -14.74 1.39 -5.26
C GLY A 68 -15.31 0.86 -3.96
#